data_AF-N6U3Q2-F1
#
_entry.id   AF-N6U3Q2-F1
#
_cell.length_a   1.000
_cell.length_b   1.000
_cell.length_c   1.000
_cell.angle_alpha   90.00
_cell.angle_beta   90.00
_cell.angle_gamma   90.00
#
_symmetry.space_group_name_H-M   'P 1'
#
loop_
_entity.id
_entity.type
_entity.pdbx_description
1 polymer ?
#
loop_
_entity_poly.entity_id
_entity_poly.type
_entity_poly.pdbx_seq_one_letter_code
_entity_poly.pdbx_strand_id
1 'polypeptide(L)'
;MQIIGLLNAFTPQRSLEEFQDVYLVMELMDANLCQVIQMDLDHERMSYLLYQMLCGIKHLHSAGIIHRDLKPSNIVVKSDCTLKILDFGLARTAGTTFMMTPYVVTRYYRAPEVILGMGYTENVDIWSVGCIMGEMIRGGVLFPGTDHIDQWNKIIEQLGTPSQQFMVRLQLTVRNYVENRPRYPGFTFEKLFPDVLFPSDSSEHNRLKATQARDLLSKMLVIDPQSRISVDEALLHPYINVWYDEQEVNAPAPGPYDHSVDEREHTVEQWKELIYQEVMEYESSHGRAQSSGSQQPSPAAPNNVEPNDFLSNRTWSEESL
;
A
#
# COMPACT_ATOMS: atom_id res chain seq x y z
N MET A 1 9.44 -7.89 -8.98
CA MET A 1 8.26 -8.33 -8.19
C MET A 1 8.14 -7.48 -6.94
N GLN A 2 7.06 -6.70 -6.86
CA GLN A 2 6.84 -5.62 -5.88
C GLN A 2 6.02 -6.08 -4.65
N ILE A 3 6.02 -7.39 -4.39
CA ILE A 3 5.43 -8.02 -3.21
C ILE A 3 6.56 -8.61 -2.36
N ILE A 4 6.43 -8.55 -1.04
CA ILE A 4 7.41 -9.14 -0.13
C ILE A 4 7.46 -10.66 -0.28
N GLY A 5 8.68 -11.20 -0.37
CA GLY A 5 8.89 -12.65 -0.44
C GLY A 5 9.00 -13.26 0.96
N LEU A 6 8.29 -14.37 1.18
CA LEU A 6 8.49 -15.23 2.34
C LEU A 6 9.68 -16.15 2.06
N LEU A 7 10.77 -15.98 2.81
CA LEU A 7 11.99 -16.79 2.68
C LEU A 7 11.92 -18.06 3.52
N ASN A 8 11.33 -17.97 4.71
CA ASN A 8 11.10 -19.11 5.59
C ASN A 8 9.90 -18.84 6.51
N ALA A 9 9.24 -19.89 6.98
CA ALA A 9 8.27 -19.81 8.07
C ALA A 9 8.48 -21.02 8.98
N PHE A 10 8.57 -20.79 10.29
CA PHE A 10 8.82 -21.87 11.24
C PHE A 10 8.21 -21.57 12.61
N THR A 11 8.16 -22.59 13.44
CA THR A 11 7.80 -22.50 14.85
C THR A 11 8.79 -23.32 15.68
N PRO A 12 9.26 -22.83 16.83
CA PRO A 12 10.15 -23.61 17.69
C PRO A 12 9.40 -24.74 18.44
N GLN A 13 8.06 -24.68 18.49
CA GLN A 13 7.25 -25.66 19.21
C GLN A 13 7.05 -26.94 18.40
N ARG A 14 7.09 -28.09 19.07
CA ARG A 14 7.11 -29.42 18.42
C ARG A 14 5.78 -30.15 18.42
N SER A 15 4.77 -29.59 19.08
CA SER A 15 3.42 -30.16 19.10
C SER A 15 2.36 -29.07 19.00
N LEU A 16 1.17 -29.47 18.53
CA LEU A 16 0.04 -28.55 18.40
C LEU A 16 -0.41 -28.01 19.76
N GLU A 17 -0.30 -28.78 20.84
CA GLU A 17 -0.68 -28.33 22.18
C GLU A 17 0.18 -27.14 22.63
N GLU A 18 1.50 -27.21 22.39
CA GLU A 18 2.47 -26.18 22.76
C GLU A 18 2.51 -25.00 21.77
N PHE A 19 2.01 -25.19 20.54
CA PHE A 19 2.09 -24.19 19.48
C PHE A 19 1.49 -22.84 19.88
N GLN A 20 2.29 -21.79 19.80
CA GLN A 20 1.92 -20.43 20.16
C GLN A 20 2.54 -19.40 19.23
N ASP A 21 3.79 -19.63 18.80
CA ASP A 21 4.56 -18.64 18.05
C ASP A 21 4.82 -19.10 16.61
N VAL A 22 4.64 -18.17 15.68
CA VAL A 22 5.03 -18.31 14.27
C VAL A 22 6.07 -17.26 13.94
N TYR A 23 7.17 -17.69 13.35
CA TYR A 23 8.24 -16.82 12.88
C TYR A 23 8.24 -16.79 11.36
N LEU A 24 8.00 -15.60 10.80
CA LEU A 24 8.06 -15.36 9.35
C LEU A 24 9.38 -14.68 9.02
N VAL A 25 10.20 -15.34 8.21
CA VAL A 25 11.46 -14.80 7.69
C VAL A 25 11.19 -14.25 6.31
N MET A 26 11.36 -12.95 6.14
CA MET A 26 11.15 -12.23 4.89
C MET A 26 12.43 -11.55 4.45
N GLU A 27 12.43 -11.04 3.23
CA GLU A 27 13.50 -10.16 2.74
C GLU A 27 13.65 -8.92 3.64
N LEU A 28 14.89 -8.61 4.01
CA LEU A 28 15.20 -7.39 4.76
C LEU A 28 15.16 -6.17 3.84
N MET A 29 14.44 -5.14 4.28
CA MET A 29 14.29 -3.86 3.60
C MET A 29 14.85 -2.75 4.48
N ASP A 30 15.27 -1.63 3.90
CA ASP A 30 16.03 -0.59 4.60
C ASP A 30 15.10 0.32 5.42
N ALA A 31 13.91 0.61 4.89
CA ALA A 31 12.98 1.58 5.47
C ALA A 31 11.53 1.27 5.09
N ASN A 32 10.57 1.87 5.79
CA ASN A 32 9.19 1.97 5.32
C ASN A 32 8.93 3.30 4.63
N LEU A 33 7.82 3.40 3.92
CA LEU A 33 7.47 4.58 3.14
C LEU A 33 7.18 5.81 4.02
N CYS A 34 6.85 5.64 5.32
CA CYS A 34 6.70 6.77 6.24
C CYS A 34 7.99 7.60 6.34
N GLN A 35 9.15 6.93 6.37
CA GLN A 35 10.45 7.58 6.43
C GLN A 35 10.77 8.29 5.11
N VAL A 36 10.41 7.68 3.98
CA VAL A 36 10.62 8.23 2.63
C VAL A 36 9.79 9.48 2.37
N ILE A 37 8.54 9.53 2.87
CA ILE A 37 7.64 10.68 2.77
C ILE A 37 8.22 11.95 3.41
N GLN A 38 9.09 11.81 4.41
CA GLN A 38 9.75 12.94 5.06
C GLN A 38 10.98 13.45 4.31
N MET A 39 11.36 12.81 3.19
CA MET A 39 12.49 13.19 2.35
C MET A 39 12.02 14.05 1.17
N ASP A 40 12.92 14.90 0.65
CA ASP A 40 12.68 15.61 -0.60
C ASP A 40 12.78 14.63 -1.79
N LEU A 41 11.63 14.24 -2.33
CA LEU A 41 11.53 13.36 -3.51
C LEU A 41 11.37 14.19 -4.78
N ASP A 42 12.23 13.95 -5.77
CA ASP A 42 12.00 14.44 -7.13
C ASP A 42 10.86 13.67 -7.83
N HIS A 43 10.44 14.17 -8.98
CA HIS A 43 9.40 13.53 -9.78
C HIS A 43 9.79 12.13 -10.26
N GLU A 44 11.08 11.88 -10.50
CA GLU A 44 11.59 10.60 -10.99
C GLU A 44 11.37 9.51 -9.93
N ARG A 45 11.87 9.73 -8.71
CA ARG A 45 11.70 8.83 -7.57
C ARG A 45 10.24 8.66 -7.18
N MET A 46 9.47 9.75 -7.11
CA MET A 46 8.06 9.69 -6.76
C MET A 46 7.26 8.86 -7.77
N SER A 47 7.43 9.13 -9.07
CA SER A 47 6.74 8.38 -10.11
C SER A 47 7.18 6.91 -10.18
N TYR A 48 8.45 6.60 -9.91
CA TYR A 48 8.95 5.24 -9.89
C TYR A 48 8.43 4.43 -8.70
N LEU A 49 8.33 5.05 -7.51
CA LEU A 49 7.69 4.41 -6.35
C LEU A 49 6.19 4.13 -6.61
N LEU A 50 5.48 5.09 -7.21
CA LEU A 50 4.07 4.92 -7.59
C LEU A 50 3.87 3.83 -8.65
N TYR A 51 4.74 3.79 -9.66
CA TYR A 51 4.76 2.73 -10.66
C TYR A 51 4.89 1.35 -10.01
N GLN A 52 5.87 1.19 -9.10
CA GLN A 52 6.08 -0.08 -8.39
C GLN A 52 4.90 -0.45 -7.49
N MET A 53 4.30 0.51 -6.79
CA MET A 53 3.06 0.28 -6.02
C MET A 53 1.93 -0.22 -6.93
N LEU A 54 1.71 0.43 -8.08
CA LEU A 54 0.67 0.04 -9.02
C LEU A 54 0.91 -1.35 -9.63
N CYS A 55 2.16 -1.70 -9.93
CA CYS A 55 2.52 -3.06 -10.38
C CYS A 55 2.22 -4.12 -9.31
N GLY A 56 2.61 -3.85 -8.05
CA GLY A 56 2.30 -4.74 -6.93
C GLY A 56 0.80 -4.93 -6.74
N ILE A 57 0.03 -3.84 -6.79
CA ILE A 57 -1.43 -3.85 -6.68
C ILE A 57 -2.07 -4.64 -7.82
N LYS A 58 -1.65 -4.39 -9.07
CA LYS A 58 -2.14 -5.13 -10.24
C LYS A 58 -1.90 -6.64 -10.10
N HIS A 59 -0.72 -7.03 -9.61
CA HIS A 59 -0.39 -8.42 -9.37
C HIS A 59 -1.34 -9.06 -8.33
N LEU A 60 -1.64 -8.36 -7.24
CA LEU A 60 -2.62 -8.82 -6.24
C LEU A 60 -4.03 -8.94 -6.83
N HIS A 61 -4.49 -7.93 -7.56
CA HIS A 61 -5.81 -7.93 -8.21
C HIS A 61 -5.94 -9.09 -9.20
N SER A 62 -4.88 -9.38 -9.97
CA SER A 62 -4.86 -10.53 -10.89
C SER A 62 -4.92 -11.90 -10.20
N ALA A 63 -4.53 -11.98 -8.92
CA ALA A 63 -4.70 -13.15 -8.07
C ALA A 63 -6.06 -13.19 -7.34
N GLY A 64 -6.94 -12.20 -7.57
CA GLY A 64 -8.23 -12.04 -6.91
C GLY A 64 -8.15 -11.37 -5.54
N ILE A 65 -7.00 -10.81 -5.16
CA ILE A 65 -6.74 -10.25 -3.83
C ILE A 65 -6.85 -8.73 -3.86
N ILE A 66 -7.76 -8.14 -3.10
CA ILE A 66 -7.83 -6.69 -2.85
C ILE A 66 -7.16 -6.39 -1.51
N HIS A 67 -6.24 -5.42 -1.47
CA HIS A 67 -5.43 -5.16 -0.27
C HIS A 67 -6.22 -4.46 0.84
N ARG A 68 -6.94 -3.37 0.51
CA ARG A 68 -7.85 -2.58 1.38
C ARG A 68 -7.22 -1.80 2.54
N ASP A 69 -6.00 -2.14 2.96
CA ASP A 69 -5.27 -1.43 4.03
C ASP A 69 -3.90 -0.92 3.58
N LEU A 70 -3.80 -0.47 2.32
CA LEU A 70 -2.56 0.17 1.84
C LEU A 70 -2.32 1.46 2.60
N LYS A 71 -1.14 1.56 3.19
CA LYS A 71 -0.67 2.71 3.96
C LYS A 71 0.86 2.74 3.97
N PRO A 72 1.51 3.89 4.21
CA PRO A 72 2.96 4.00 4.15
C PRO A 72 3.73 3.01 5.04
N SER A 73 3.19 2.62 6.20
CA SER A 73 3.84 1.63 7.08
C SER A 73 3.84 0.21 6.54
N ASN A 74 2.91 -0.12 5.62
CA ASN A 74 2.80 -1.44 4.99
C ASN A 74 3.51 -1.47 3.62
N ILE A 75 4.33 -0.45 3.34
CA ILE A 75 5.11 -0.37 2.13
C ILE A 75 6.56 -0.15 2.55
N VAL A 76 7.44 -1.03 2.10
CA VAL A 76 8.85 -1.02 2.43
C VAL A 76 9.69 -0.76 1.21
N VAL A 77 10.81 -0.08 1.42
CA VAL A 77 11.72 0.36 0.37
C VAL A 77 13.17 0.00 0.70
N LYS A 78 13.98 -0.06 -0.35
CA LYS A 78 15.44 -0.08 -0.26
C LYS A 78 16.04 1.25 -0.72
N SER A 79 17.31 1.44 -0.39
CA SER A 79 18.16 2.56 -0.80
C SER A 79 18.29 2.73 -2.31
N ASP A 80 18.10 1.66 -3.09
CA ASP A 80 18.04 1.69 -4.57
C ASP A 80 16.64 2.05 -5.12
N CYS A 81 15.73 2.53 -4.27
CA CYS A 81 14.33 2.84 -4.58
C CYS A 81 13.48 1.62 -4.99
N THR A 82 13.91 0.39 -4.73
CA THR A 82 13.04 -0.79 -4.86
C THR A 82 11.95 -0.77 -3.79
N LEU A 83 10.70 -1.02 -4.19
CA LEU A 83 9.52 -1.03 -3.31
C LEU A 83 8.87 -2.41 -3.25
N LYS A 84 8.45 -2.81 -2.06
CA LYS A 84 7.63 -4.00 -1.83
C LYS A 84 6.45 -3.70 -0.91
N ILE A 85 5.30 -4.27 -1.23
CA ILE A 85 4.08 -4.21 -0.41
C ILE A 85 4.17 -5.33 0.65
N LEU A 86 3.87 -4.97 1.91
CA LEU A 86 3.74 -5.85 3.06
C LEU A 86 2.27 -6.07 3.43
N ASP A 87 2.05 -7.03 4.33
CA ASP A 87 0.88 -7.15 5.21
C ASP A 87 -0.47 -7.30 4.48
N PHE A 88 -0.83 -8.56 4.24
CA PHE A 88 -2.14 -8.97 3.72
C PHE A 88 -3.19 -9.18 4.83
N GLY A 89 -2.96 -8.73 6.07
CA GLY A 89 -3.81 -9.05 7.22
C GLY A 89 -5.28 -8.62 7.08
N LEU A 90 -5.56 -7.65 6.20
CA LEU A 90 -6.92 -7.23 5.83
C LEU A 90 -7.26 -7.50 4.36
N ALA A 91 -6.43 -8.22 3.62
CA ALA A 91 -6.69 -8.54 2.22
C ALA A 91 -7.88 -9.51 2.11
N ARG A 92 -8.75 -9.30 1.11
CA ARG A 92 -9.92 -10.16 0.84
C ARG A 92 -10.20 -10.23 -0.65
N THR A 93 -10.97 -11.23 -1.05
CA THR A 93 -11.49 -11.35 -2.42
C THR A 93 -12.44 -10.21 -2.75
N ALA A 94 -12.44 -9.83 -4.03
CA ALA A 94 -13.48 -9.00 -4.61
C ALA A 94 -14.88 -9.58 -4.29
N GLY A 95 -15.76 -8.75 -3.70
CA GLY A 95 -17.17 -9.11 -3.47
C GLY A 95 -17.55 -9.55 -2.05
N THR A 96 -16.61 -9.68 -1.10
CA THR A 96 -16.94 -10.00 0.30
C THR A 96 -17.44 -8.75 1.06
N THR A 97 -18.71 -8.73 1.43
CA THR A 97 -19.42 -7.57 2.03
C THR A 97 -19.32 -7.49 3.56
N PHE A 98 -18.40 -8.21 4.19
CA PHE A 98 -18.33 -8.26 5.64
C PHE A 98 -17.90 -6.89 6.21
N MET A 99 -18.82 -6.23 6.91
CA MET A 99 -18.59 -4.97 7.61
C MET A 99 -17.59 -5.19 8.75
N MET A 100 -16.52 -4.39 8.78
CA MET A 100 -15.50 -4.51 9.82
C MET A 100 -16.01 -4.05 11.19
N THR A 101 -15.50 -4.70 12.24
CA THR A 101 -15.54 -4.22 13.62
C THR A 101 -14.67 -2.96 13.78
N PRO A 102 -15.14 -1.93 14.50
CA PRO A 102 -14.37 -0.71 14.72
C PRO A 102 -13.33 -0.95 15.81
N TYR A 103 -12.07 -1.20 15.45
CA TYR A 103 -10.94 -1.13 16.38
C TYR A 103 -9.77 -0.34 15.80
N VAL A 104 -8.98 0.22 16.73
CA VAL A 104 -8.01 1.31 16.63
C VAL A 104 -6.89 1.03 15.62
N VAL A 105 -7.13 1.33 14.34
CA VAL A 105 -6.13 1.27 13.26
C VAL A 105 -6.20 2.57 12.44
N THR A 106 -5.06 2.97 11.86
CA THR A 106 -4.92 4.12 10.96
C THR A 106 -5.93 4.03 9.80
N ARG A 107 -6.91 4.93 9.77
CA ARG A 107 -7.99 4.97 8.76
C ARG A 107 -7.77 5.96 7.63
N TYR A 108 -6.67 6.72 7.68
CA TYR A 108 -6.42 7.89 6.84
C TYR A 108 -6.36 7.58 5.33
N TYR A 109 -6.03 6.33 4.99
CA TYR A 109 -5.88 5.85 3.62
C TYR A 109 -7.07 5.00 3.14
N ARG A 110 -8.10 4.81 3.97
CA ARG A 110 -9.29 4.03 3.61
C ARG A 110 -10.19 4.81 2.67
N ALA A 111 -10.68 4.13 1.63
CA ALA A 111 -11.57 4.72 0.65
C ALA A 111 -12.95 5.08 1.23
N PRO A 112 -13.67 6.05 0.62
CA PRO A 112 -15.03 6.41 1.00
C PRO A 112 -15.98 5.23 1.11
N GLU A 113 -15.98 4.33 0.13
CA GLU A 113 -16.82 3.14 0.11
C GLU A 113 -16.54 2.20 1.28
N VAL A 114 -15.29 2.12 1.76
CA VAL A 114 -14.92 1.35 2.97
C VAL A 114 -15.41 2.03 4.23
N ILE A 115 -15.25 3.36 4.33
CA ILE A 115 -15.68 4.15 5.49
C ILE A 115 -17.22 4.15 5.63
N LEU A 116 -17.92 4.18 4.50
CA LEU A 116 -19.39 4.25 4.42
C LEU A 116 -20.06 2.88 4.36
N GLY A 117 -19.30 1.78 4.40
CA GLY A 117 -19.84 0.42 4.39
C GLY A 117 -20.55 0.04 3.08
N MET A 118 -20.07 0.56 1.95
CA MET A 118 -20.55 0.20 0.62
C MET A 118 -19.83 -1.06 0.11
N GLY A 119 -20.39 -1.68 -0.95
CA GLY A 119 -19.62 -2.62 -1.75
C GLY A 119 -18.45 -1.92 -2.45
N TYR A 120 -17.35 -2.64 -2.65
CA TYR A 120 -16.11 -2.10 -3.22
C TYR A 120 -15.53 -3.06 -4.26
N THR A 121 -14.67 -2.51 -5.12
CA THR A 121 -13.94 -3.20 -6.17
C THR A 121 -12.44 -2.93 -6.03
N GLU A 122 -11.63 -3.50 -6.90
CA GLU A 122 -10.16 -3.37 -6.94
C GLU A 122 -9.64 -1.92 -6.84
N ASN A 123 -10.33 -0.96 -7.48
CA ASN A 123 -9.97 0.46 -7.43
C ASN A 123 -10.17 1.14 -6.05
N VAL A 124 -10.57 0.39 -5.02
CA VAL A 124 -10.47 0.82 -3.62
C VAL A 124 -9.01 1.10 -3.23
N ASP A 125 -8.07 0.29 -3.74
CA ASP A 125 -6.64 0.44 -3.47
C ASP A 125 -6.05 1.69 -4.15
N ILE A 126 -6.65 2.15 -5.26
CA ILE A 126 -6.27 3.38 -5.94
C ILE A 126 -6.51 4.62 -5.07
N TRP A 127 -7.57 4.63 -4.26
CA TRP A 127 -7.77 5.71 -3.30
C TRP A 127 -6.61 5.80 -2.31
N SER A 128 -6.19 4.66 -1.76
CA SER A 128 -5.08 4.58 -0.82
C SER A 128 -3.77 5.07 -1.45
N VAL A 129 -3.48 4.67 -2.70
CA VAL A 129 -2.34 5.19 -3.47
C VAL A 129 -2.45 6.70 -3.67
N GLY A 130 -3.63 7.23 -3.98
CA GLY A 130 -3.85 8.68 -4.09
C GLY A 130 -3.57 9.42 -2.77
N CYS A 131 -3.96 8.84 -1.64
CA CYS A 131 -3.65 9.40 -0.32
C CYS A 131 -2.14 9.40 -0.05
N ILE A 132 -1.46 8.29 -0.35
CA ILE A 132 0.00 8.16 -0.21
C ILE A 132 0.73 9.16 -1.11
N MET A 133 0.33 9.27 -2.39
CA MET A 133 0.90 10.24 -3.33
C MET A 133 0.71 11.68 -2.84
N GLY A 134 -0.48 12.02 -2.39
CA GLY A 134 -0.74 13.38 -1.90
C GLY A 134 0.03 13.68 -0.61
N GLU A 135 0.24 12.68 0.23
CA GLU A 135 1.09 12.80 1.43
C GLU A 135 2.57 12.96 1.07
N MET A 136 3.09 12.25 0.06
CA MET A 136 4.45 12.47 -0.46
C MET A 136 4.67 13.90 -0.96
N ILE A 137 3.65 14.52 -1.55
CA ILE A 137 3.73 15.90 -2.05
C ILE A 137 3.56 16.94 -0.93
N ARG A 138 2.69 16.66 0.05
CA ARG A 138 2.39 17.60 1.15
C ARG A 138 3.28 17.45 2.38
N GLY A 139 4.02 16.34 2.50
CA GLY A 139 4.78 15.96 3.69
C GLY A 139 3.91 15.53 4.89
N GLY A 140 2.59 15.38 4.71
CA GLY A 140 1.68 15.05 5.80
C GLY A 140 0.33 14.52 5.35
N VAL A 141 -0.27 13.72 6.22
CA VAL A 141 -1.54 13.00 6.00
C VAL A 141 -2.62 13.93 5.43
N LEU A 142 -3.27 13.49 4.35
CA LEU A 142 -4.33 14.27 3.69
C LEU A 142 -5.60 14.39 4.54
N PHE A 143 -6.05 13.26 5.09
CA PHE A 143 -7.33 13.13 5.78
C PHE A 143 -7.14 12.51 7.17
N PRO A 144 -6.68 13.29 8.18
CA PRO A 144 -6.39 12.78 9.52
C PRO A 144 -7.66 12.73 10.39
N GLY A 145 -8.58 11.80 10.11
CA GLY A 145 -9.83 11.64 10.84
C GLY A 145 -9.71 10.83 12.15
N THR A 146 -10.20 11.39 13.25
CA THR A 146 -10.14 10.74 14.57
C THR A 146 -11.05 9.51 14.71
N ASP A 147 -12.13 9.45 13.93
CA ASP A 147 -13.05 8.31 13.79
C ASP A 147 -13.63 8.24 12.36
N HIS A 148 -14.59 7.34 12.09
CA HIS A 148 -15.22 7.21 10.76
C HIS A 148 -15.99 8.47 10.31
N ILE A 149 -16.59 9.17 11.26
CA ILE A 149 -17.39 10.38 11.01
C ILE A 149 -16.47 11.54 10.67
N ASP A 150 -15.44 11.76 11.47
CA ASP A 150 -14.44 12.79 11.26
C ASP A 150 -13.64 12.51 9.98
N GLN A 151 -13.27 11.25 9.70
CA GLN A 151 -12.62 10.87 8.45
C GLN A 151 -13.44 11.27 7.22
N TRP A 152 -14.74 11.00 7.24
CA TRP A 152 -15.65 11.41 6.17
C TRP A 152 -15.70 12.94 6.03
N ASN A 153 -15.78 13.68 7.15
CA ASN A 153 -15.80 15.14 7.13
C ASN A 153 -14.51 15.70 6.51
N LYS A 154 -13.33 15.19 6.89
CA LYS A 154 -12.03 15.61 6.30
C LYS A 154 -12.00 15.40 4.79
N ILE A 155 -12.61 14.32 4.30
CA ILE A 155 -12.67 14.04 2.85
C ILE A 155 -13.55 15.07 2.14
N ILE A 156 -14.79 15.28 2.57
CA ILE A 156 -15.74 16.18 1.88
C ILE A 156 -15.40 17.66 2.04
N GLU A 157 -14.74 18.06 3.12
CA GLU A 157 -14.25 19.43 3.30
C GLU A 157 -13.20 19.81 2.23
N GLN A 158 -12.42 18.83 1.78
CA GLN A 158 -11.35 19.03 0.79
C GLN A 158 -11.83 18.77 -0.64
N LEU A 159 -12.53 17.65 -0.88
CA LEU A 159 -12.92 17.19 -2.22
C LEU A 159 -14.36 17.59 -2.61
N GLY A 160 -15.12 18.12 -1.66
CA GLY A 160 -16.51 18.51 -1.86
C GLY A 160 -17.51 17.41 -1.52
N THR A 161 -18.78 17.81 -1.39
CA THR A 161 -19.89 16.88 -1.18
C THR A 161 -20.15 16.09 -2.46
N PRO A 162 -20.27 14.74 -2.41
CA PRO A 162 -20.44 13.92 -3.60
C PRO A 162 -21.80 14.15 -4.28
N SER A 163 -21.93 13.63 -5.50
CA SER A 163 -23.16 13.77 -6.29
C SER A 163 -24.34 13.01 -5.66
N GLN A 164 -25.56 13.38 -6.03
CA GLN A 164 -26.76 12.62 -5.63
C GLN A 164 -26.74 11.18 -6.15
N GLN A 165 -26.14 10.93 -7.33
CA GLN A 165 -26.00 9.59 -7.89
C GLN A 165 -25.14 8.68 -7.02
N PHE A 166 -24.13 9.23 -6.35
CA PHE A 166 -23.35 8.52 -5.35
C PHE A 166 -24.20 8.24 -4.10
N MET A 167 -24.88 9.26 -3.55
CA MET A 167 -25.62 9.15 -2.30
C MET A 167 -26.77 8.14 -2.35
N VAL A 168 -27.44 7.98 -3.50
CA VAL A 168 -28.54 7.00 -3.64
C VAL A 168 -28.09 5.55 -3.50
N ARG A 169 -26.78 5.26 -3.68
CA ARG A 169 -26.22 3.91 -3.52
C ARG A 169 -25.84 3.57 -2.08
N LEU A 170 -25.92 4.54 -1.16
CA LEU A 170 -25.64 4.33 0.26
C LEU A 170 -26.82 3.62 0.95
N GLN A 171 -26.51 2.86 2.00
CA GLN A 171 -27.53 2.36 2.92
C GLN A 171 -28.31 3.52 3.55
N LEU A 172 -29.60 3.32 3.83
CA LEU A 172 -30.51 4.41 4.22
C LEU A 172 -30.03 5.24 5.43
N THR A 173 -29.49 4.58 6.46
CA THR A 173 -28.97 5.25 7.67
C THR A 173 -27.74 6.10 7.37
N VAL A 174 -26.79 5.55 6.59
CA VAL A 174 -25.57 6.23 6.16
C VAL A 174 -25.91 7.38 5.21
N ARG A 175 -26.85 7.17 4.28
CA ARG A 175 -27.34 8.18 3.35
C ARG A 175 -27.91 9.39 4.09
N ASN A 176 -28.81 9.16 5.04
CA ASN A 176 -29.41 10.23 5.85
C ASN A 176 -28.32 11.01 6.61
N TYR A 177 -27.31 10.31 7.13
CA TYR A 177 -26.17 10.95 7.77
C TYR A 177 -25.40 11.86 6.80
N VAL A 178 -25.05 11.37 5.61
CA VAL A 178 -24.28 12.10 4.59
C VAL A 178 -25.06 13.30 4.04
N GLU A 179 -26.35 13.13 3.75
CA GLU A 179 -27.22 14.19 3.20
C GLU A 179 -27.45 15.35 4.18
N ASN A 180 -27.41 15.07 5.49
CA ASN A 180 -27.58 16.07 6.54
C ASN A 180 -26.29 16.83 6.90
N ARG A 181 -25.17 16.57 6.21
CA ARG A 181 -23.92 17.33 6.39
C ARG A 181 -23.95 18.66 5.63
N PRO A 182 -23.19 19.67 6.07
CA PRO A 182 -22.99 20.88 5.29
C PRO A 182 -22.50 20.54 3.88
N ARG A 183 -23.01 21.27 2.88
CA ARG A 183 -22.53 21.12 1.50
C ARG A 183 -21.23 21.88 1.33
N TYR A 184 -20.19 21.15 0.94
CA TYR A 184 -18.88 21.72 0.64
C TYR A 184 -18.67 21.72 -0.87
N PRO A 185 -18.20 22.85 -1.45
CA PRO A 185 -17.86 22.90 -2.87
C PRO A 185 -16.58 22.13 -3.21
N GLY A 186 -15.76 21.81 -2.20
CA GLY A 186 -14.41 21.29 -2.39
C GLY A 186 -13.41 22.37 -2.82
N PHE A 187 -12.14 22.01 -2.86
CA PHE A 187 -11.08 22.81 -3.44
C PHE A 187 -10.62 22.20 -4.76
N THR A 188 -10.11 23.02 -5.67
CA THR A 188 -9.46 22.51 -6.88
C THR A 188 -8.13 21.85 -6.51
N PHE A 189 -7.66 20.91 -7.34
CA PHE A 189 -6.39 20.23 -7.08
C PHE A 189 -5.18 21.17 -7.14
N GLU A 190 -5.26 22.30 -7.86
CA GLU A 190 -4.23 23.35 -7.85
C GLU A 190 -4.16 24.05 -6.49
N LYS A 191 -5.27 24.14 -5.76
CA LYS A 191 -5.31 24.71 -4.43
C LYS A 191 -4.91 23.69 -3.36
N LEU A 192 -5.28 22.42 -3.52
CA LEU A 192 -4.87 21.34 -2.62
C LEU A 192 -3.38 21.02 -2.75
N PHE A 193 -2.87 21.07 -3.98
CA PHE A 193 -1.49 20.77 -4.35
C PHE A 193 -0.93 21.90 -5.23
N PRO A 194 -0.60 23.07 -4.64
CA PRO A 194 -0.03 24.18 -5.38
C PRO A 194 1.39 23.88 -5.88
N ASP A 195 1.83 24.57 -6.93
CA ASP A 195 3.13 24.34 -7.58
C ASP A 195 4.32 24.39 -6.62
N VAL A 196 4.24 25.19 -5.56
CA VAL A 196 5.28 25.33 -4.52
C VAL A 196 5.57 24.03 -3.75
N LEU A 197 4.63 23.07 -3.75
CA LEU A 197 4.83 21.77 -3.10
C LEU A 197 5.55 20.77 -4.01
N PHE A 198 5.67 21.06 -5.30
CA PHE A 198 6.36 20.19 -6.23
C PHE A 198 7.84 20.56 -6.34
N PRO A 199 8.72 19.58 -6.62
CA PRO A 199 10.14 19.81 -6.83
C PRO A 199 10.36 20.91 -7.88
N SER A 200 10.94 22.02 -7.41
CA SER A 200 11.08 23.23 -8.20
C SER A 200 12.50 23.35 -8.74
N ASP A 201 12.75 22.84 -9.94
CA ASP A 201 13.76 23.48 -10.81
C ASP A 201 13.03 24.30 -11.90
N SER A 202 13.73 25.27 -12.48
CA SER A 202 13.16 26.20 -13.45
C SER A 202 12.97 25.61 -14.85
N SER A 203 13.09 24.29 -15.01
CA SER A 203 12.88 23.62 -16.29
C SER A 203 11.39 23.47 -16.62
N GLU A 204 11.05 23.67 -17.89
CA GLU A 204 9.70 23.39 -18.41
C GLU A 204 9.32 21.90 -18.23
N HIS A 205 10.31 21.01 -18.15
CA HIS A 205 10.10 19.59 -17.90
C HIS A 205 9.48 19.32 -16.52
N ASN A 206 9.99 19.95 -15.46
CA ASN A 206 9.45 19.77 -14.11
C ASN A 206 8.06 20.40 -13.94
N ARG A 207 7.78 21.53 -14.61
CA ARG A 207 6.42 22.10 -14.63
C ARG A 207 5.40 21.16 -15.28
N LEU A 208 5.79 20.52 -16.39
CA LEU A 208 4.96 19.52 -17.03
C LEU A 208 4.72 18.32 -16.10
N LYS A 209 5.76 17.85 -15.39
CA LYS A 209 5.66 16.75 -14.43
C LYS A 209 4.77 17.08 -13.23
N ALA A 210 4.84 18.30 -12.67
CA ALA A 210 3.94 18.77 -11.63
C ALA A 210 2.48 18.77 -12.09
N THR A 211 2.22 19.22 -13.32
CA THR A 211 0.88 19.18 -13.92
C THR A 211 0.38 17.74 -14.09
N GLN A 212 1.24 16.84 -14.60
CA GLN A 212 0.92 15.42 -14.73
C GLN A 212 0.68 14.73 -13.38
N ALA A 213 1.46 15.05 -12.36
CA ALA A 213 1.29 14.51 -11.02
C ALA A 213 -0.06 14.93 -10.41
N ARG A 214 -0.41 16.21 -10.54
CA ARG A 214 -1.69 16.76 -10.09
C ARG A 214 -2.88 16.16 -10.83
N ASP A 215 -2.75 15.98 -12.15
CA ASP A 215 -3.78 15.33 -12.97
C ASP A 215 -4.02 13.88 -12.52
N LEU A 216 -2.95 13.11 -12.27
CA LEU A 216 -3.07 11.75 -11.73
C LEU A 216 -3.77 11.75 -10.36
N LEU A 217 -3.36 12.63 -9.45
CA LEU A 217 -4.01 12.80 -8.13
C LEU A 217 -5.50 13.07 -8.27
N SER A 218 -5.90 13.94 -9.21
CA SER A 218 -7.30 14.28 -9.43
C SER A 218 -8.16 13.11 -9.90
N LYS A 219 -7.54 12.12 -10.55
CA LYS A 219 -8.18 10.90 -11.04
C LYS A 219 -8.19 9.77 -10.00
N MET A 220 -7.22 9.76 -9.08
CA MET A 220 -7.14 8.80 -7.96
C MET A 220 -8.01 9.20 -6.76
N LEU A 221 -7.96 10.47 -6.35
CA LEU A 221 -8.70 11.02 -5.21
C LEU A 221 -10.14 11.43 -5.62
N VAL A 222 -10.88 10.46 -6.14
CA VAL A 222 -12.28 10.60 -6.54
C VAL A 222 -13.16 9.84 -5.55
N ILE A 223 -14.15 10.54 -4.96
CA ILE A 223 -15.04 9.94 -3.96
C ILE A 223 -15.86 8.80 -4.54
N ASP A 224 -16.42 9.00 -5.73
CA ASP A 224 -17.22 7.98 -6.40
C ASP A 224 -16.31 6.92 -7.06
N PRO A 225 -16.31 5.66 -6.57
CA PRO A 225 -15.49 4.61 -7.16
C PRO A 225 -15.84 4.31 -8.62
N GLN A 226 -17.04 4.64 -9.11
CA GLN A 226 -17.39 4.44 -10.53
C GLN A 226 -16.70 5.45 -11.47
N SER A 227 -16.18 6.55 -10.94
CA SER A 227 -15.48 7.59 -11.70
C SER A 227 -13.99 7.65 -11.36
N ARG A 228 -13.52 6.80 -10.45
CA ARG A 228 -12.11 6.71 -10.04
C ARG A 228 -11.34 5.90 -11.06
N ILE A 229 -10.15 6.39 -11.42
CA ILE A 229 -9.24 5.71 -12.35
C ILE A 229 -8.96 4.28 -11.91
N SER A 230 -8.87 3.36 -12.87
CA SER A 230 -8.44 1.98 -12.63
C SER A 230 -6.92 1.88 -12.48
N VAL A 231 -6.43 0.73 -12.00
CA VAL A 231 -4.99 0.45 -11.92
C VAL A 231 -4.33 0.48 -13.30
N ASP A 232 -4.99 -0.10 -14.30
CA ASP A 232 -4.48 -0.14 -15.67
C ASP A 232 -4.38 1.26 -16.30
N GLU A 233 -5.41 2.08 -16.14
CA GLU A 233 -5.39 3.47 -16.61
C GLU A 233 -4.33 4.31 -15.88
N ALA A 234 -4.11 4.05 -14.58
CA ALA A 234 -3.08 4.73 -13.80
C ALA A 234 -1.67 4.36 -14.25
N LEU A 235 -1.41 3.09 -14.60
CA LEU A 235 -0.13 2.63 -15.16
C LEU A 235 0.16 3.27 -16.53
N LEU A 236 -0.88 3.51 -17.33
CA LEU A 236 -0.78 4.19 -18.62
C LEU A 236 -0.76 5.72 -18.52
N HIS A 237 -0.90 6.28 -17.32
CA HIS A 237 -0.91 7.73 -17.13
C HIS A 237 0.46 8.35 -17.49
N PRO A 238 0.54 9.52 -18.16
CA PRO A 238 1.82 10.12 -18.59
C PRO A 238 2.85 10.34 -17.46
N TYR A 239 2.38 10.51 -16.22
CA TYR A 239 3.26 10.62 -15.05
C TYR A 239 3.97 9.30 -14.71
N ILE A 240 3.33 8.16 -14.96
CA ILE A 240 3.77 6.80 -14.57
C ILE A 240 4.33 6.02 -15.76
N ASN A 241 3.72 6.16 -16.94
CA ASN A 241 4.00 5.39 -18.14
C ASN A 241 5.45 5.47 -18.65
N VAL A 242 6.24 6.43 -18.15
CA VAL A 242 7.69 6.50 -18.43
C VAL A 242 8.46 5.27 -17.89
N TRP A 243 7.89 4.57 -16.91
CA TRP A 243 8.46 3.38 -16.29
C TRP A 243 7.83 2.07 -16.77
N TYR A 244 6.83 2.14 -17.65
CA TYR A 244 6.02 0.99 -18.01
C TYR A 244 6.87 -0.13 -18.61
N ASP A 245 6.90 -1.27 -17.93
CA ASP A 245 7.47 -2.50 -18.44
C ASP A 245 6.41 -3.60 -18.48
N GLU A 246 6.19 -4.17 -19.67
CA GLU A 246 5.17 -5.20 -19.91
C GLU A 246 5.37 -6.45 -19.03
N GLN A 247 6.63 -6.84 -18.78
CA GLN A 247 6.95 -8.06 -18.02
C GLN A 247 6.70 -7.85 -16.52
N GLU A 248 6.91 -6.64 -16.01
CA GLU A 248 6.59 -6.31 -14.63
C GLU A 248 5.08 -6.13 -14.41
N VAL A 249 4.42 -5.41 -15.32
CA VAL A 249 2.99 -5.08 -15.24
C VAL A 249 2.11 -6.32 -15.40
N ASN A 250 2.44 -7.19 -16.35
CA ASN A 250 1.67 -8.40 -16.66
C ASN A 250 2.39 -9.68 -16.19
N ALA A 251 3.20 -9.58 -15.14
CA ALA A 251 3.81 -10.73 -14.50
C ALA A 251 2.71 -11.73 -14.06
N PRO A 252 2.83 -13.03 -14.40
CA PRO A 252 1.81 -14.01 -14.11
C PRO A 252 1.59 -14.14 -12.60
N ALA A 253 0.33 -14.06 -12.17
CA ALA A 253 -0.02 -14.29 -10.78
C ALA A 253 0.34 -15.73 -10.35
N PRO A 254 0.77 -15.95 -9.09
CA PRO A 254 0.56 -17.26 -8.48
C PRO A 254 -0.95 -17.56 -8.58
N GLY A 255 -1.33 -18.81 -8.85
CA GLY A 255 -2.72 -19.18 -9.13
C GLY A 255 -3.74 -18.56 -8.16
N PRO A 256 -5.03 -18.47 -8.56
CA PRO A 256 -6.04 -17.74 -7.79
C PRO A 256 -6.05 -18.19 -6.33
N TYR A 257 -6.06 -17.23 -5.41
CA TYR A 257 -6.08 -17.53 -3.99
C TYR A 257 -7.38 -18.27 -3.62
N ASP A 258 -7.28 -19.41 -2.94
CA ASP A 258 -8.43 -20.17 -2.46
C ASP A 258 -8.92 -19.59 -1.12
N HIS A 259 -9.99 -18.80 -1.19
CA HIS A 259 -10.61 -18.17 -0.01
C HIS A 259 -11.58 -19.09 0.74
N SER A 260 -11.78 -20.34 0.30
CA SER A 260 -12.76 -21.24 0.91
C SER A 260 -12.46 -21.57 2.37
N VAL A 261 -11.19 -21.43 2.78
CA VAL A 261 -10.75 -21.56 4.18
C VAL A 261 -11.19 -20.35 5.01
N ASP A 262 -11.04 -19.13 4.46
CA ASP A 262 -11.34 -17.86 5.15
C ASP A 262 -12.85 -17.57 5.27
N GLU A 263 -13.65 -18.07 4.35
CA GLU A 263 -15.12 -17.89 4.36
C GLU A 263 -15.83 -18.78 5.38
N ARG A 264 -15.16 -19.81 5.89
CA ARG A 264 -15.72 -20.71 6.91
C ARG A 264 -15.48 -20.13 8.30
N GLU A 265 -16.51 -20.18 9.14
CA GLU A 265 -16.33 -19.91 10.56
C GLU A 265 -15.56 -21.07 11.20
N HIS A 266 -14.39 -20.77 11.76
CA HIS A 266 -13.58 -21.71 12.53
C HIS A 266 -13.45 -21.23 13.97
N THR A 267 -13.40 -22.17 14.91
CA THR A 267 -13.03 -21.86 16.30
C THR A 267 -11.55 -21.48 16.38
N VAL A 268 -11.13 -20.92 17.51
CA VAL A 268 -9.72 -20.56 17.74
C VAL A 268 -8.82 -21.79 17.64
N GLU A 269 -9.28 -22.93 18.14
CA GLU A 269 -8.55 -24.21 18.09
C GLU A 269 -8.41 -24.74 16.66
N GLN A 270 -9.46 -24.61 15.84
CA GLN A 270 -9.42 -24.99 14.42
C GLN A 270 -8.45 -24.09 13.63
N TRP A 271 -8.48 -22.78 13.88
CA TRP A 271 -7.50 -21.86 13.29
C TRP A 271 -6.08 -22.20 13.70
N LYS A 272 -5.87 -22.52 14.99
CA LYS A 272 -4.57 -22.94 15.50
C LYS A 272 -4.05 -24.20 14.80
N GLU A 273 -4.92 -25.18 14.55
CA GLU A 273 -4.57 -26.40 13.82
C GLU A 273 -4.21 -26.12 12.35
N LEU A 274 -5.01 -25.32 11.64
CA LEU A 274 -4.77 -24.95 10.25
C LEU A 274 -3.43 -24.20 10.08
N ILE A 275 -3.18 -23.21 10.92
CA ILE A 275 -1.92 -22.43 10.89
C ILE A 275 -0.73 -23.35 11.20
N TYR A 276 -0.86 -24.25 12.18
CA TYR A 276 0.21 -25.19 12.52
C TYR A 276 0.55 -26.12 11.35
N GLN A 277 -0.46 -26.69 10.69
CA GLN A 277 -0.29 -27.56 9.52
C GLN A 277 0.44 -26.81 8.39
N GLU A 278 0.00 -25.60 8.07
CA GLU A 278 0.63 -24.76 7.03
C GLU A 278 2.11 -24.49 7.33
N VAL A 279 2.45 -24.12 8.56
CA VAL A 279 3.84 -23.85 8.97
C VAL A 279 4.71 -25.10 8.86
N MET A 280 4.20 -26.26 9.29
CA MET A 280 4.93 -27.55 9.19
C MET A 280 5.11 -27.99 7.74
N GLU A 281 4.10 -27.82 6.89
CA GLU A 281 4.17 -28.10 5.46
C GLU A 281 5.18 -27.17 4.76
N TYR A 282 5.17 -25.88 5.10
CA TYR A 282 6.12 -24.91 4.56
C TYR A 282 7.56 -25.24 4.97
N GLU A 283 7.81 -25.52 6.25
CA GLU A 283 9.14 -25.87 6.77
C GLU A 283 9.66 -27.16 6.14
N SER A 284 8.81 -28.18 5.97
CA SER A 284 9.23 -29.46 5.37
C SER A 284 9.55 -29.36 3.87
N SER A 285 8.80 -28.54 3.13
CA SER A 285 8.99 -28.32 1.69
C SER A 285 10.16 -27.38 1.39
N HIS A 286 10.41 -26.37 2.22
CA HIS A 286 11.44 -25.34 1.98
C HIS A 286 12.72 -25.51 2.81
N GLY A 287 12.68 -26.21 3.96
CA GLY A 287 13.84 -26.51 4.80
C GLY A 287 14.84 -27.50 4.17
N ARG A 288 14.39 -28.38 3.26
CA ARG A 288 15.29 -29.26 2.48
C ARG A 288 16.04 -28.52 1.37
N ALA A 289 15.51 -27.42 0.85
CA ALA A 289 16.15 -26.66 -0.21
C ALA A 289 17.40 -25.89 0.29
N GLN A 290 17.41 -25.43 1.56
CA GLN A 290 18.53 -24.67 2.11
C GLN A 290 19.71 -25.53 2.60
N SER A 291 19.51 -26.84 2.85
CA SER A 291 20.58 -27.74 3.35
C SER A 291 21.47 -28.35 2.25
N SER A 292 21.19 -28.09 0.97
CA SER A 292 21.95 -28.66 -0.16
C SER A 292 22.91 -27.68 -0.86
N GLY A 293 23.07 -26.45 -0.35
CA GLY A 293 23.82 -25.37 -1.01
C GLY A 293 25.17 -24.94 -0.40
N SER A 294 25.63 -25.51 0.72
CA SER A 294 26.83 -25.04 1.42
C SER A 294 28.06 -25.96 1.24
N GLN A 295 28.66 -25.94 0.05
CA GLN A 295 30.11 -26.16 -0.07
C GLN A 295 30.80 -24.81 -0.30
N GLN A 296 31.38 -24.27 0.78
CA GLN A 296 32.26 -23.11 0.73
C GLN A 296 33.55 -23.43 -0.04
N PRO A 297 33.99 -22.61 -1.02
CA PRO A 297 35.40 -22.50 -1.35
C PRO A 297 36.08 -21.50 -0.39
N SER A 298 37.29 -21.84 0.04
CA SER A 298 38.16 -21.09 0.96
C SER A 298 38.52 -19.67 0.45
N PRO A 299 38.90 -18.73 1.33
CA PRO A 299 39.07 -17.32 0.96
C PRO A 299 40.44 -17.06 0.31
N ALA A 300 40.44 -16.36 -0.83
CA ALA A 300 41.62 -15.70 -1.38
C ALA A 300 41.66 -14.23 -0.93
N ALA A 301 42.87 -13.75 -0.62
CA ALA A 301 43.18 -12.44 -0.02
C ALA A 301 42.76 -11.22 -0.88
N PRO A 302 42.58 -10.03 -0.27
CA PRO A 302 41.89 -8.89 -0.89
C PRO A 302 42.83 -8.05 -1.77
N ASN A 303 42.34 -7.63 -2.94
CA ASN A 303 42.89 -6.52 -3.69
C ASN A 303 42.06 -5.26 -3.42
N ASN A 304 42.74 -4.23 -2.92
CA ASN A 304 42.23 -2.88 -2.67
C ASN A 304 41.65 -2.24 -3.93
N VAL A 305 40.38 -1.85 -3.87
CA VAL A 305 39.83 -0.69 -4.60
C VAL A 305 38.81 -0.04 -3.67
N GLU A 306 39.06 1.21 -3.27
CA GLU A 306 38.20 2.03 -2.42
C GLU A 306 36.88 2.40 -3.12
N PRO A 307 35.72 2.30 -2.45
CA PRO A 307 34.52 3.05 -2.81
C PRO A 307 34.47 4.37 -2.01
N ASN A 308 34.20 5.47 -2.71
CA ASN A 308 33.95 6.78 -2.11
C ASN A 308 32.81 6.76 -1.08
N ASP A 309 33.13 7.09 0.15
CA ASP A 309 32.20 7.34 1.26
C ASP A 309 31.29 8.54 0.98
N PHE A 310 29.97 8.33 0.97
CA PHE A 310 28.95 9.39 0.91
C PHE A 310 28.04 9.46 2.15
N LEU A 311 28.40 8.78 3.25
CA LEU A 311 27.68 8.87 4.53
C LEU A 311 28.61 9.10 5.73
N SER A 312 29.65 9.92 5.57
CA SER A 312 30.37 10.49 6.70
C SER A 312 30.12 12.00 6.79
N ASN A 313 29.05 12.38 7.49
CA ASN A 313 29.01 13.53 8.40
C ASN A 313 27.54 13.85 8.72
N ARG A 314 27.07 13.35 9.86
CA ARG A 314 26.51 14.17 10.94
C ARG A 314 26.14 13.28 12.12
N THR A 315 26.74 13.63 13.24
CA THR A 315 26.49 13.14 14.59
C THR A 315 25.01 13.18 14.93
N TRP A 316 24.45 12.02 15.27
CA TRP A 316 23.18 11.89 15.96
C TRP A 316 23.37 12.34 17.40
N SER A 317 22.72 13.44 17.79
CA SER A 317 22.50 13.77 19.20
C SER A 317 21.14 13.20 19.60
N GLU A 318 21.18 12.17 20.45
CA GLU A 318 20.05 11.71 21.24
C GLU A 318 19.64 12.80 22.23
N GLU A 319 18.35 13.17 22.23
CA GLU A 319 17.55 13.86 23.26
C GLU A 319 16.35 14.49 22.49
N SER A 320 15.08 14.13 22.68
CA SER A 320 14.33 14.03 23.93
C SER A 320 12.98 13.34 23.69
N LEU A 321 12.59 12.54 24.68
CA LEU A 321 11.26 12.11 25.17
C LEU A 321 9.99 12.53 24.40
#